data_AF-A0A6I1NQM4-F1
#
_entry.id   AF-A0A6I1NQM4-F1
#
_cell.length_a   1.000
_cell.length_b   1.000
_cell.length_c   1.000
_cell.angle_alpha   90.00
_cell.angle_beta   90.00
_cell.angle_gamma   90.00
#
_symmetry.space_group_name_H-M   'P 1'
#
loop_
_entity.id
_entity.type
_entity.pdbx_description
1 polymer ?
#
loop_
_entity_poly.entity_id
_entity_poly.type
_entity_poly.pdbx_seq_one_letter_code
_entity_poly.pdbx_strand_id
1 'polypeptide(L)'
;MIGKQAHELTFEQFVAQASATALVNHGRGWSVVLEGRYTSFAEGATVTDALRDAHGGAVNNALYFNTPNAPCFGQKPSMPPATVLAQYPDVVARFPELGQGSGNGPSQAADLQMSMAL
;
A
#
# COMPACT_ATOMS: atom_id res chain seq x y z
N MET A 1 -13.20 -1.63 -15.28
CA MET A 1 -13.05 -1.88 -13.84
C MET A 1 -11.71 -1.31 -13.41
N ILE A 2 -11.66 -0.50 -12.35
CA ILE A 2 -10.36 -0.07 -11.79
C ILE A 2 -9.82 -1.26 -11.01
N GLY A 3 -8.71 -1.84 -11.45
CA GLY A 3 -8.08 -2.95 -10.75
C GLY A 3 -7.40 -2.48 -9.46
N LYS A 4 -7.27 -3.37 -8.46
CA LYS A 4 -6.55 -3.11 -7.21
C LYS A 4 -5.11 -2.61 -7.42
N GLN A 5 -4.66 -1.66 -6.61
CA GLN A 5 -3.26 -1.21 -6.63
C GLN A 5 -2.33 -2.25 -6.01
N ALA A 6 -1.02 -2.13 -6.27
CA ALA A 6 -0.03 -3.09 -5.77
C ALA A 6 -0.11 -3.30 -4.25
N HIS A 7 -0.24 -2.24 -3.46
CA HIS A 7 -0.36 -2.29 -2.00
C HIS A 7 -1.70 -2.82 -1.48
N GLU A 8 -2.66 -3.09 -2.35
CA GLU A 8 -3.98 -3.66 -2.01
C GLU A 8 -4.07 -5.17 -2.27
N LEU A 9 -3.00 -5.75 -2.83
CA LEU A 9 -2.86 -7.16 -3.13
C LEU A 9 -2.00 -7.82 -2.05
N THR A 10 -2.31 -9.06 -1.68
CA THR A 10 -1.33 -9.89 -0.97
C THR A 10 -0.15 -10.16 -1.91
N PHE A 11 1.02 -10.48 -1.36
CA PHE A 11 2.17 -10.79 -2.20
C PHE A 11 1.89 -11.91 -3.22
N GLU A 12 1.16 -12.96 -2.82
CA GLU A 12 0.73 -14.04 -3.72
C GLU A 12 -0.11 -13.51 -4.89
N GLN A 13 -1.09 -12.65 -4.61
CA GLN A 13 -1.91 -12.04 -5.65
C GLN A 13 -1.12 -11.07 -6.53
N PHE A 14 -0.15 -10.35 -5.95
CA PHE A 14 0.74 -9.47 -6.69
C PHE A 14 1.60 -10.27 -7.68
N VAL A 15 2.26 -11.34 -7.24
CA VAL A 15 3.10 -12.17 -8.13
C VAL A 15 2.31 -12.91 -9.20
N ALA A 16 1.02 -13.20 -8.96
CA ALA A 16 0.14 -13.80 -9.97
C ALA A 16 -0.18 -12.85 -11.13
N GLN A 17 -0.03 -11.54 -10.94
CA GLN A 17 -0.41 -10.51 -11.91
C GLN A 17 0.78 -9.66 -12.40
N ALA A 18 1.87 -9.61 -11.62
CA ALA A 18 3.04 -8.79 -11.92
C ALA A 18 4.09 -9.57 -12.71
N SER A 19 4.81 -8.86 -13.57
CA SER A 19 6.01 -9.35 -14.24
C SER A 19 7.24 -8.58 -13.75
N ALA A 20 8.39 -9.26 -13.72
CA ALA A 20 9.68 -8.62 -13.49
C ALA A 20 10.63 -8.98 -14.64
N THR A 21 11.21 -7.95 -15.25
CA THR A 21 12.16 -8.07 -16.35
C THR A 21 13.52 -7.59 -15.87
N ALA A 22 14.55 -8.41 -16.04
CA ALA A 22 15.92 -8.03 -15.71
C ALA A 22 16.35 -6.87 -16.61
N LEU A 23 17.00 -5.86 -16.01
CA LEU A 23 17.54 -4.73 -16.73
C LEU A 23 19.05 -4.93 -16.91
N VAL A 24 19.54 -4.68 -18.13
CA VAL A 24 20.97 -4.74 -18.47
C VAL A 24 21.47 -3.33 -18.73
N ASN A 25 22.66 -2.99 -18.25
CA ASN A 25 23.27 -1.65 -18.35
C ASN A 25 22.43 -0.54 -17.69
N HIS A 26 21.69 -0.88 -16.64
CA HIS A 26 20.88 0.04 -15.85
C HIS A 26 21.40 0.08 -14.41
N GLY A 27 21.27 1.21 -13.71
CA GLY A 27 21.66 1.34 -12.30
C GLY A 27 20.74 0.60 -11.30
N ARG A 28 19.87 -0.28 -11.81
CA ARG A 28 18.90 -1.09 -11.06
C ARG A 28 18.80 -2.49 -11.67
N GLY A 29 18.55 -3.50 -10.83
CA GLY A 29 18.47 -4.90 -11.28
C GLY A 29 17.24 -5.24 -12.13
N TRP A 30 16.07 -4.67 -11.80
CA TRP A 30 14.79 -5.13 -12.35
C TRP A 30 13.81 -4.00 -12.65
N SER A 31 12.98 -4.20 -13.68
CA SER A 31 11.74 -3.45 -13.93
C SER A 31 10.55 -4.35 -13.60
N VAL A 32 9.69 -3.90 -12.69
CA VAL A 32 8.48 -4.62 -12.27
C VAL A 32 7.26 -3.88 -12.80
N VAL A 33 6.34 -4.62 -13.42
CA VAL A 33 5.08 -4.09 -13.98
C VAL A 33 3.91 -4.93 -13.47
N LEU A 34 2.88 -4.28 -12.94
CA LEU A 34 1.58 -4.90 -12.63
C LEU A 34 0.56 -4.43 -13.64
N GLU A 35 0.24 -5.27 -14.62
CA GLU A 35 -0.84 -5.07 -15.63
C GLU A 35 -0.99 -3.61 -16.16
N GLY A 36 0.13 -2.90 -16.37
CA GLY A 36 0.14 -1.51 -16.85
C GLY A 36 -0.31 -0.42 -15.87
N ARG A 37 -0.73 -0.76 -14.64
CA ARG A 37 -1.22 0.18 -13.61
C ARG A 37 -0.18 0.54 -12.54
N TYR A 38 0.88 -0.24 -12.44
CA TYR A 38 2.00 0.05 -11.55
C TYR A 38 3.31 -0.36 -12.22
N THR A 39 4.31 0.50 -12.06
CA THR A 39 5.68 0.26 -12.48
C THR A 39 6.64 0.67 -11.36
N SER A 40 7.67 -0.13 -11.14
CA SER A 40 8.76 0.23 -10.23
C SER A 40 10.06 -0.38 -10.71
N PHE A 41 11.16 0.29 -10.39
CA PHE A 41 12.46 -0.37 -10.36
C PHE A 41 12.61 -1.10 -9.03
N ALA A 42 13.29 -2.25 -9.06
CA ALA A 42 13.50 -3.09 -7.90
C ALA A 42 14.88 -3.73 -7.92
N GLU A 43 15.31 -4.18 -6.74
CA GLU A 43 16.52 -4.97 -6.55
C GLU A 43 16.18 -6.38 -6.07
N GLY A 44 17.05 -7.35 -6.40
CA GLY A 44 16.86 -8.73 -5.97
C GLY A 44 17.82 -9.68 -6.68
N ALA A 45 18.28 -10.71 -5.97
CA ALA A 45 19.10 -11.77 -6.56
C ALA A 45 18.29 -12.67 -7.51
N THR A 46 16.97 -12.77 -7.26
CA THR A 46 16.03 -13.53 -8.08
C THR A 46 14.84 -12.67 -8.52
N VAL A 47 14.07 -13.16 -9.49
CA VAL A 47 12.78 -12.57 -9.91
C VAL A 47 11.84 -12.38 -8.72
N THR A 48 11.74 -13.39 -7.84
CA THR A 48 10.86 -13.33 -6.67
C THR A 48 11.32 -12.30 -5.65
N ASP A 49 12.64 -12.13 -5.46
CA ASP A 49 13.19 -11.09 -4.58
C ASP A 49 12.87 -9.70 -5.13
N ALA A 50 13.02 -9.49 -6.44
CA ALA A 50 12.68 -8.23 -7.10
C ALA A 50 11.18 -7.90 -6.99
N LEU A 51 10.32 -8.91 -7.17
CA LEU A 51 8.88 -8.74 -6.94
C LEU A 51 8.58 -8.42 -5.47
N ARG A 52 9.31 -9.02 -4.52
CA ARG A 52 9.16 -8.77 -3.08
C ARG A 52 9.55 -7.35 -2.72
N ASP A 53 10.67 -6.87 -3.27
CA ASP A 53 11.20 -5.52 -3.09
C ASP A 53 10.21 -4.48 -3.65
N ALA A 54 9.75 -4.65 -4.90
CA ALA A 54 8.75 -3.77 -5.50
C ALA A 54 7.45 -3.72 -4.68
N HIS A 55 6.92 -4.87 -4.30
CA HIS A 55 5.68 -4.94 -3.51
C HIS A 55 5.85 -4.31 -2.13
N GLY A 56 6.97 -4.56 -1.45
CA GLY A 56 7.30 -3.92 -0.17
C GLY A 56 7.44 -2.40 -0.30
N GLY A 57 8.04 -1.91 -1.39
CA GLY A 57 8.12 -0.50 -1.73
C GLY A 57 6.74 0.14 -1.95
N ALA A 58 5.82 -0.56 -2.63
CA ALA A 58 4.45 -0.09 -2.80
C ALA A 58 3.71 0.05 -1.44
N VAL A 59 3.84 -0.95 -0.56
CA VAL A 59 3.29 -0.91 0.81
C VAL A 59 3.89 0.24 1.61
N ASN A 60 5.22 0.40 1.57
CA ASN A 60 5.93 1.50 2.23
C ASN A 60 5.42 2.87 1.75
N ASN A 61 5.26 3.05 0.44
CA ASN A 61 4.79 4.31 -0.12
C ASN A 61 3.34 4.59 0.29
N ALA A 62 2.47 3.58 0.27
CA ALA A 62 1.09 3.74 0.73
C ALA A 62 1.03 4.15 2.21
N LEU A 63 1.85 3.55 3.08
CA LEU A 63 1.95 3.96 4.48
C LEU A 63 2.50 5.38 4.63
N TYR A 64 3.61 5.70 3.94
CA TYR A 64 4.22 7.02 3.97
C TYR A 64 3.24 8.12 3.59
N PHE A 65 2.54 7.97 2.45
CA PHE A 65 1.53 8.94 2.02
C PHE A 65 0.30 8.99 2.92
N ASN A 66 0.13 8.01 3.81
CA ASN A 66 -0.90 8.01 4.83
C ASN A 66 -0.52 8.68 6.15
N THR A 67 0.73 9.09 6.32
CA THR A 67 1.17 9.84 7.50
C THR A 67 0.61 11.28 7.52
N PRO A 68 0.45 11.89 8.70
CA PRO A 68 -0.09 13.26 8.82
C PRO A 68 0.73 14.33 8.09
N ASN A 69 2.04 14.12 7.97
CA ASN A 69 2.99 15.07 7.38
C ASN A 69 3.33 14.74 5.92
N ALA A 70 2.64 13.76 5.32
CA ALA A 70 2.87 13.40 3.95
C ALA A 70 2.58 14.59 3.02
N PRO A 71 3.42 14.81 1.99
CA PRO A 71 3.12 15.82 0.98
C PRO A 71 1.79 15.53 0.28
N CYS A 72 0.90 16.53 0.22
CA CYS A 72 -0.38 16.40 -0.49
C CYS A 72 -0.18 16.65 -2.00
N PHE A 73 0.08 15.58 -2.75
CA PHE A 73 0.10 15.63 -4.21
C PHE A 73 -0.88 14.62 -4.80
N GLY A 74 -1.86 15.11 -5.55
CA GLY A 74 -2.85 14.27 -6.24
C GLY A 74 -3.73 13.47 -5.28
N GLN A 75 -4.24 12.34 -5.78
CA GLN A 75 -5.05 11.43 -4.98
C GLN A 75 -4.15 10.58 -4.08
N LYS A 76 -4.37 10.71 -2.77
CA LYS A 76 -3.73 9.89 -1.75
C LYS A 76 -4.04 8.39 -1.96
N PRO A 77 -3.04 7.49 -1.91
CA PRO A 77 -3.29 6.05 -2.02
C PRO A 77 -4.12 5.56 -0.83
N SER A 78 -4.92 4.53 -1.06
CA SER A 78 -5.61 3.79 0.01
C SER A 78 -4.61 3.18 1.00
N MET A 79 -5.08 2.92 2.22
CA MET A 79 -4.29 2.14 3.19
C MET A 79 -4.16 0.69 2.72
N PRO A 80 -2.99 0.05 2.87
CA PRO A 80 -2.85 -1.38 2.62
C PRO A 80 -3.77 -2.19 3.56
N PRO A 81 -4.44 -3.25 3.07
CA PRO A 81 -5.25 -4.12 3.92
C PRO A 81 -4.42 -4.78 5.03
N ALA A 82 -5.05 -5.11 6.17
CA ALA A 82 -4.36 -5.74 7.30
C ALA A 82 -3.65 -7.06 6.92
N THR A 83 -4.22 -7.83 6.00
CA THR A 83 -3.61 -9.06 5.46
C THR A 83 -2.33 -8.79 4.67
N VAL A 84 -2.22 -7.62 4.04
CA VAL A 84 -1.00 -7.18 3.35
C VAL A 84 0.02 -6.67 4.36
N LEU A 85 -0.41 -5.85 5.32
CA LEU A 85 0.46 -5.32 6.38
C LEU A 85 1.14 -6.44 7.19
N ALA A 86 0.42 -7.52 7.47
CA ALA A 86 0.96 -8.69 8.17
C ALA A 86 2.12 -9.39 7.43
N GLN A 87 2.26 -9.17 6.11
CA GLN A 87 3.35 -9.72 5.31
C GLN A 87 4.63 -8.87 5.36
N TYR A 88 4.56 -7.65 5.91
CA TYR A 88 5.66 -6.68 5.93
C TYR A 88 5.85 -6.03 7.32
N PRO A 89 6.08 -6.81 8.39
CA PRO A 89 6.20 -6.28 9.75
C PRO A 89 7.31 -5.22 9.88
N ASP A 90 8.45 -5.41 9.20
CA ASP A 90 9.57 -4.46 9.23
C ASP A 90 9.25 -3.13 8.54
N VAL A 91 8.34 -3.13 7.58
CA VAL A 91 7.87 -1.90 6.93
C VAL A 91 6.89 -1.18 7.84
N VAL A 92 5.94 -1.93 8.43
CA VAL A 92 4.96 -1.38 9.40
C VAL A 92 5.65 -0.73 10.58
N ALA A 93 6.71 -1.36 11.11
CA ALA A 93 7.47 -0.85 12.24
C ALA A 93 8.10 0.54 12.00
N ARG A 94 8.25 0.98 10.74
CA ARG A 94 8.77 2.31 10.39
C ARG A 94 7.74 3.43 10.51
N PHE A 95 6.45 3.09 10.65
CA PHE A 95 5.33 4.03 10.72
C PHE A 95 4.51 3.86 12.01
N PRO A 96 5.13 3.98 13.20
CA PRO A 96 4.45 3.78 14.48
C PRO A 96 3.27 4.75 14.70
N GLU A 97 3.29 5.93 14.07
CA GLU A 97 2.24 6.95 14.13
C GLU A 97 0.92 6.50 13.49
N LEU A 98 0.94 5.46 12.64
CA LEU A 98 -0.26 4.88 12.06
C LEU A 98 -0.90 3.81 12.99
N GLY A 99 -0.29 3.56 14.15
CA GLY A 99 -0.55 2.43 15.04
C GLY A 99 -1.65 2.58 16.11
N GLN A 100 -2.59 3.52 15.98
CA GLN A 100 -3.77 3.59 16.89
C GLN A 100 -5.04 4.01 16.11
N GLY A 101 -5.77 3.01 15.59
CA GLY A 101 -7.20 3.11 15.33
C GLY A 101 -7.67 3.98 14.16
N SER A 102 -7.84 3.37 12.98
CA SER A 102 -8.95 3.70 12.10
C SER A 102 -9.71 2.42 11.75
N GLY A 103 -10.20 1.76 12.81
CA GLY A 103 -11.38 0.92 12.70
C GLY A 103 -12.59 1.83 12.53
N ASN A 104 -13.05 2.02 11.29
CA ASN A 104 -14.37 2.61 11.03
C ASN A 104 -15.44 1.63 11.54
N GLY A 105 -15.74 1.69 12.84
CA GLY A 105 -17.05 1.32 13.36
C GLY A 105 -18.10 2.31 12.85
N PRO A 106 -19.39 1.92 12.78
CA PRO A 106 -20.42 2.74 12.17
C PRO A 106 -20.53 4.09 12.89
N SER A 107 -20.41 5.16 12.11
CA SER A 107 -20.64 6.53 12.53
C SER A 107 -22.07 6.67 13.07
N GLN A 108 -22.22 6.64 14.39
CA GLN A 108 -23.43 7.18 15.03
C GLN A 108 -23.26 8.70 15.10
N ALA A 109 -23.74 9.36 14.06
CA ALA A 109 -24.09 10.77 14.08
C ALA A 109 -25.49 10.91 13.44
N ALA A 110 -26.49 10.36 14.13
CA ALA A 110 -27.89 10.65 13.94
C ALA A 110 -28.60 10.38 15.27
N ASP A 111 -28.67 11.41 16.12
CA ASP A 111 -29.81 11.69 16.99
C ASP A 111 -29.51 12.96 17.80
N LEU A 112 -29.66 14.10 17.12
CA LEU A 112 -29.86 15.39 17.76
C LEU A 112 -31.28 15.82 17.42
N GLN A 113 -32.26 15.19 18.06
CA GLN A 113 -33.62 15.72 18.07
C GLN A 113 -34.36 15.36 19.37
N MET A 114 -34.85 16.43 20.01
CA MET A 114 -35.93 16.49 21.00
C MET A 114 -35.67 15.96 22.42
N SER A 115 -35.27 16.89 23.30
CA SER A 115 -36.02 17.14 24.54
C SER A 115 -35.66 18.50 25.10
N MET A 116 -36.62 19.41 25.19
CA MET A 116 -37.01 20.16 26.41
C MET A 116 -38.07 21.19 26.00
N ALA A 117 -39.32 20.72 25.96
CA ALA A 117 -40.43 21.52 26.42
C ALA A 117 -40.66 21.11 27.88
N LEU A 118 -40.53 22.06 28.79
CA LEU A 118 -41.38 22.30 29.95
C LEU A 118 -41.08 23.72 30.44
#